data_AF-T0YHM9-F1
#
_entry.id   AF-T0YHM9-F1
#
_cell.length_a   1.000
_cell.length_b   1.000
_cell.length_c   1.000
_cell.angle_alpha   90.00
_cell.angle_beta   90.00
_cell.angle_gamma   90.00
#
_symmetry.space_group_name_H-M   'P 1'
#
loop_
_entity.id
_entity.type
_entity.pdbx_description
1 polymer ?
#
loop_
_entity_poly.entity_id
_entity_poly.type
_entity_poly.pdbx_seq_one_letter_code
_entity_poly.pdbx_strand_id
1 'polypeptide(L)'
;MRKADEAQGLRRSPRPTRLNTTGNTAPDRLGERVSGGIEPGGPTGSGELSDGLPVGEEVVATADPANIGRHLSRFAALSEPGPGVTRLAYTRLEREAHEVFAAHMLALGLRVWRDAAGNTLA
;
A
#
# COMPACT_ATOMS: atom_id res chain seq x y z
N MET A 1 69.62 -4.32 7.95
CA MET A 1 69.19 -3.38 9.01
C MET A 1 67.71 -3.06 8.85
N ARG A 2 66.94 -3.38 9.91
CA ARG A 2 65.63 -2.85 10.36
C ARG A 2 64.37 -3.01 9.50
N LYS A 3 63.49 -3.87 10.03
CA LYS A 3 62.03 -3.88 9.88
C LYS A 3 61.42 -2.57 10.41
N ALA A 4 60.34 -2.12 9.78
CA ALA A 4 59.28 -1.28 10.35
C ALA A 4 57.97 -1.94 9.85
N ASP A 5 57.14 -2.62 10.64
CA ASP A 5 56.39 -2.20 11.83
C ASP A 5 55.51 -0.97 11.56
N GLU A 6 54.31 -1.23 11.04
CA GLU A 6 53.20 -0.29 11.09
C GLU A 6 51.92 -1.03 11.51
N ALA A 7 51.64 -0.91 12.80
CA ALA A 7 50.47 -1.45 13.47
C ALA A 7 49.25 -0.55 13.20
N GLN A 8 48.25 -1.06 12.49
CA GLN A 8 46.96 -0.40 12.36
C GLN A 8 46.01 -0.86 13.47
N GLY A 9 45.68 0.08 14.35
CA GLY A 9 44.85 -0.11 15.53
C GLY A 9 43.40 -0.46 15.19
N LEU A 10 42.97 -1.62 15.67
CA LEU A 10 41.56 -2.01 15.80
C LEU A 10 40.85 -1.06 16.78
N ARG A 11 40.20 0.00 16.28
CA ARG A 11 39.20 0.74 17.06
C ARG A 11 37.88 -0.03 17.02
N ARG A 12 37.59 -0.74 18.11
CA ARG A 12 36.31 -1.42 18.34
C ARG A 12 35.20 -0.36 18.53
N SER A 13 34.24 -0.32 17.60
CA SER A 13 33.03 0.49 17.74
C SER A 13 32.17 0.03 18.94
N PRO A 14 31.51 0.96 19.65
CA PRO A 14 30.70 0.64 20.83
C PRO A 14 29.37 -0.06 20.47
N ARG A 15 28.93 -0.93 21.38
CA ARG A 15 27.71 -1.76 21.33
C ARG A 15 26.43 -0.93 21.09
N PRO A 16 25.45 -1.43 20.31
CA PRO A 16 24.11 -0.86 20.31
C PRO A 16 23.35 -1.22 21.59
N THR A 17 22.81 -0.19 22.23
CA THR A 17 21.92 -0.24 23.41
C THR A 17 20.61 -0.97 23.08
N ARG A 18 20.22 -1.94 23.91
CA ARG A 18 18.87 -2.55 23.86
C ARG A 18 17.83 -1.51 24.30
N LEU A 19 16.88 -1.19 23.42
CA LEU A 19 15.66 -0.49 23.79
C LEU A 19 14.65 -1.51 24.33
N ASN A 20 14.16 -1.24 25.55
CA ASN A 20 13.14 -2.01 26.24
C ASN A 20 11.80 -1.87 25.52
N THR A 21 11.19 -3.00 25.17
CA THR A 21 9.78 -3.08 24.74
C THR A 21 8.91 -2.99 25.99
N THR A 22 8.33 -1.82 26.23
CA THR A 22 7.26 -1.64 27.21
C THR A 22 6.03 -2.39 26.71
N GLY A 23 5.50 -3.30 27.54
CA GLY A 23 4.29 -4.06 27.26
C GLY A 23 3.09 -3.15 27.02
N ASN A 24 2.38 -3.40 25.94
CA ASN A 24 1.14 -2.71 25.63
C ASN A 24 -0.01 -3.49 26.29
N THR A 25 -0.52 -2.96 27.40
CA THR A 25 -1.71 -3.44 28.10
C THR A 25 -2.95 -3.13 27.26
N ALA A 26 -3.64 -4.16 26.80
CA ALA A 26 -4.98 -4.02 26.23
C ALA A 26 -6.01 -3.79 27.35
N PRO A 27 -6.86 -2.76 27.29
CA PRO A 27 -8.03 -2.72 28.16
C PRO A 27 -9.15 -3.59 27.56
N ASP A 28 -9.38 -4.67 28.29
CA ASP A 28 -10.62 -5.43 28.41
C ASP A 28 -11.85 -4.51 28.41
N ARG A 29 -12.77 -4.72 27.45
CA ARG A 29 -14.11 -4.13 27.48
C ARG A 29 -15.14 -5.21 27.17
N LEU A 30 -15.39 -6.03 28.18
CA LEU A 30 -16.58 -6.83 28.33
C LEU A 30 -17.79 -5.93 28.69
N GLY A 31 -18.82 -5.98 27.85
CA GLY A 31 -20.20 -6.12 28.30
C GLY A 31 -20.96 -4.87 28.75
N GLU A 32 -21.61 -4.19 27.80
CA GLU A 32 -22.90 -3.55 28.08
C GLU A 32 -23.98 -4.24 27.25
N ARG A 33 -24.86 -4.98 27.96
CA ARG A 33 -26.08 -5.57 27.39
C ARG A 33 -27.12 -4.46 27.30
N VAL A 34 -27.43 -4.03 26.09
CA VAL A 34 -28.62 -3.21 25.82
C VAL A 34 -29.81 -4.16 25.69
N SER A 35 -30.65 -4.19 26.73
CA SER A 35 -32.00 -4.76 26.68
C SER A 35 -32.93 -3.74 26.02
N GLY A 36 -33.17 -3.89 24.71
CA GLY A 36 -34.17 -3.14 23.95
C GLY A 36 -35.15 -4.11 23.29
N GLY A 37 -36.45 -3.91 23.55
CA GLY A 37 -37.53 -4.84 23.22
C GLY A 37 -37.69 -5.18 21.73
N ILE A 38 -38.08 -6.43 21.47
CA ILE A 38 -38.51 -6.91 20.16
C ILE A 38 -40.03 -6.86 20.13
N GLU A 39 -40.59 -5.86 19.45
CA GLU A 39 -42.00 -5.80 19.05
C GLU A 39 -42.23 -6.72 17.84
N PRO A 40 -43.18 -7.67 17.86
CA PRO A 40 -43.53 -8.46 16.69
C PRO A 40 -44.59 -7.72 15.84
N GLY A 41 -44.14 -6.73 15.06
CA GLY A 41 -44.93 -6.09 14.01
C GLY A 41 -44.54 -6.65 12.64
N GLY A 42 -45.25 -7.68 12.15
CA GLY A 42 -45.04 -8.21 10.80
C GLY A 42 -45.51 -7.24 9.71
N PRO A 43 -44.79 -7.10 8.58
CA PRO A 43 -45.26 -6.31 7.45
C PRO A 43 -46.22 -7.13 6.57
N THR A 44 -47.52 -6.83 6.63
CA THR A 44 -48.47 -7.13 5.55
C THR A 44 -48.36 -6.05 4.48
N GLY A 45 -47.35 -6.17 3.62
CA GLY A 45 -47.22 -5.40 2.39
C GLY A 45 -47.48 -6.31 1.18
N SER A 46 -48.71 -6.31 0.69
CA SER A 46 -49.12 -6.93 -0.57
C SER A 46 -48.88 -5.99 -1.74
N GLY A 47 -48.25 -6.46 -2.81
CA GLY A 47 -48.07 -5.74 -4.09
C GLY A 47 -47.04 -4.62 -3.99
N GLU A 48 -46.02 -4.50 -4.84
CA GLU A 48 -46.07 -4.56 -6.29
C GLU A 48 -44.81 -5.25 -6.84
N LEU A 49 -45.00 -6.09 -7.85
CA LEU A 49 -43.93 -6.53 -8.74
C LEU A 49 -43.47 -5.28 -9.49
N SER A 50 -42.43 -4.61 -8.99
CA SER A 50 -41.81 -3.50 -9.70
C SER A 50 -41.32 -3.99 -11.04
N ASP A 51 -41.84 -3.38 -12.10
CA ASP A 51 -41.36 -3.43 -13.46
C ASP A 51 -39.84 -3.60 -13.51
N GLY A 52 -39.41 -4.57 -14.34
CA GLY A 52 -38.01 -4.85 -14.57
C GLY A 52 -37.26 -3.57 -14.87
N LEU A 53 -36.35 -3.20 -13.96
CA LEU A 53 -35.38 -2.15 -14.21
C LEU A 53 -34.72 -2.44 -15.57
N PRO A 54 -34.60 -1.45 -16.47
CA PRO A 54 -33.89 -1.66 -17.71
C PRO A 54 -32.49 -2.13 -17.35
N VAL A 55 -32.19 -3.38 -17.72
CA VAL A 55 -30.83 -3.93 -17.69
C VAL A 55 -29.98 -2.94 -18.49
N GLY A 56 -29.18 -2.17 -17.77
CA GLY A 56 -28.36 -1.11 -18.35
C GLY A 56 -27.52 -1.70 -19.47
N GLU A 57 -27.52 -1.02 -20.62
CA GLU A 57 -26.67 -1.34 -21.75
C GLU A 57 -25.24 -1.55 -21.24
N GLU A 58 -24.68 -2.74 -21.48
CA GLU A 58 -23.33 -3.07 -21.03
C GLU A 58 -22.33 -2.23 -21.83
N VAL A 59 -21.94 -1.10 -21.27
CA VAL A 59 -20.91 -0.25 -21.84
C VAL A 59 -19.56 -0.94 -21.63
N VAL A 60 -19.07 -1.60 -22.68
CA VAL A 60 -17.71 -2.17 -22.69
C VAL A 60 -16.71 -1.02 -22.79
N ALA A 61 -16.06 -0.71 -21.67
CA ALA A 61 -15.00 0.29 -21.65
C ALA A 61 -13.78 -0.20 -22.44
N THR A 62 -13.23 0.68 -23.29
CA THR A 62 -11.98 0.44 -24.02
C THR A 62 -10.82 1.16 -23.36
N ALA A 63 -9.67 0.50 -23.24
CA ALA A 63 -8.45 1.13 -22.74
C ALA A 63 -7.79 2.02 -23.80
N ASP A 64 -7.15 3.12 -23.36
CA ASP A 64 -6.34 3.98 -24.22
C ASP A 64 -4.90 3.41 -24.34
N PRO A 65 -4.52 2.83 -25.50
CA PRO A 65 -3.20 2.23 -25.68
C PRO A 65 -2.07 3.26 -25.64
N ALA A 66 -2.31 4.50 -26.07
CA ALA A 66 -1.30 5.54 -26.05
C ALA A 66 -1.01 5.97 -24.59
N ASN A 67 -2.04 6.01 -23.75
CA ASN A 67 -1.87 6.29 -22.34
C ASN A 67 -1.08 5.20 -21.62
N ILE A 68 -1.46 3.93 -21.86
CA ILE A 68 -0.71 2.78 -21.35
C ILE A 68 0.76 2.84 -21.79
N GLY A 69 1.02 3.12 -23.07
CA GLY A 69 2.37 3.25 -23.61
C GLY A 69 3.20 4.31 -22.88
N ARG A 70 2.64 5.50 -22.63
CA ARG A 70 3.32 6.57 -21.87
C ARG A 70 3.67 6.13 -20.45
N HIS A 71 2.76 5.44 -19.77
CA HIS A 71 3.03 4.93 -18.42
C HIS A 71 4.13 3.87 -18.43
N LEU A 72 4.09 2.90 -19.35
CA LEU A 72 5.12 1.89 -19.48
C LEU A 72 6.50 2.52 -19.73
N SER A 73 6.60 3.48 -20.65
CA SER A 73 7.86 4.20 -20.91
C SER A 73 8.34 4.96 -19.68
N ARG A 74 7.45 5.63 -18.94
CA ARG A 74 7.81 6.36 -17.73
C ARG A 74 8.34 5.44 -16.63
N PHE A 75 7.73 4.29 -16.41
CA PHE A 75 8.18 3.32 -15.41
C PHE A 75 9.46 2.58 -15.84
N ALA A 76 9.64 2.32 -17.13
CA ALA A 76 10.85 1.69 -17.66
C ALA A 76 12.07 2.61 -17.53
N ALA A 77 11.89 3.93 -17.65
CA ALA A 77 12.96 4.91 -17.47
C ALA A 77 13.52 4.95 -16.03
N LEU A 78 12.75 4.47 -15.04
CA LEU A 78 13.20 4.30 -13.66
C LEU A 78 13.90 2.94 -13.52
N SER A 79 15.03 2.79 -14.19
CA SER A 79 15.84 1.57 -14.22
C SER A 79 17.32 1.93 -14.06
N GLU A 80 18.10 1.02 -13.48
CA GLU A 80 19.57 1.05 -13.65
C GLU A 80 19.94 0.96 -15.13
N PRO A 81 21.10 1.52 -15.54
CA PRO A 81 21.58 1.42 -16.92
C PRO A 81 21.80 -0.03 -17.35
N GLY A 82 21.35 -0.36 -18.56
CA GLY A 82 21.54 -1.67 -19.15
C GLY A 82 20.36 -2.10 -20.02
N PRO A 83 20.43 -3.28 -20.64
CA PRO A 83 19.30 -3.85 -21.35
C PRO A 83 18.19 -4.25 -20.36
N GLY A 84 16.94 -3.92 -20.69
CA GLY A 84 15.76 -4.28 -19.89
C GLY A 84 15.47 -3.30 -18.76
N VAL A 85 14.76 -3.78 -17.73
CA VAL A 85 14.40 -3.01 -16.54
C VAL A 85 15.00 -3.67 -15.32
N THR A 86 15.92 -2.98 -14.66
CA THR A 86 16.53 -3.39 -13.40
C THR A 86 16.16 -2.38 -12.32
N ARG A 87 15.31 -2.84 -11.39
CA ARG A 87 14.90 -2.05 -10.22
C ARG A 87 14.73 -2.98 -9.03
N LEU A 88 15.74 -3.04 -8.18
CA LEU A 88 15.76 -3.92 -7.01
C LEU A 88 14.83 -3.36 -5.92
N ALA A 89 14.23 -4.28 -5.15
CA ALA A 89 13.39 -3.92 -4.02
C ALA A 89 14.17 -3.18 -2.93
N TYR A 90 13.48 -2.31 -2.20
CA TYR A 90 13.98 -1.44 -1.13
C TYR A 90 15.09 -0.47 -1.56
N THR A 91 15.19 -0.16 -2.85
CA THR A 91 16.10 0.85 -3.37
C THR A 91 15.42 2.21 -3.48
N ARG A 92 16.24 3.27 -3.59
CA ARG A 92 15.72 4.61 -3.92
C ARG A 92 14.94 4.61 -5.23
N LEU A 93 15.44 3.88 -6.23
CA LEU A 93 14.81 3.79 -7.55
C LEU A 93 13.42 3.15 -7.49
N GLU A 94 13.25 2.07 -6.71
CA GLU A 94 11.93 1.51 -6.42
C GLU A 94 11.01 2.56 -5.76
N ARG A 95 11.54 3.32 -4.80
CA ARG A 95 10.71 4.34 -4.14
C ARG A 95 10.25 5.44 -5.06
N GLU A 96 11.10 5.91 -5.96
CA GLU A 96 10.74 6.88 -6.99
C GLU A 96 9.65 6.32 -7.93
N ALA A 97 9.72 5.03 -8.29
CA ALA A 97 8.66 4.39 -9.08
C ALA A 97 7.32 4.36 -8.34
N HIS A 98 7.32 4.03 -7.05
CA HIS A 98 6.10 4.07 -6.25
C HIS A 98 5.53 5.50 -6.08
N GLU A 99 6.38 6.53 -6.04
CA GLU A 99 5.94 7.93 -6.02
C GLU A 99 5.27 8.33 -7.34
N VAL A 100 5.80 7.89 -8.48
CA VAL A 100 5.15 8.07 -9.78
C VAL A 100 3.78 7.41 -9.83
N PHE A 101 3.66 6.18 -9.33
CA PHE A 101 2.37 5.48 -9.19
C PHE A 101 1.40 6.27 -8.31
N ALA A 102 1.83 6.64 -7.10
CA ALA A 102 1.01 7.37 -6.13
C ALA A 102 0.49 8.69 -6.70
N ALA A 103 1.38 9.48 -7.31
CA ALA A 103 1.01 10.75 -7.92
C ALA A 103 -0.03 10.59 -9.03
N HIS A 104 0.09 9.55 -9.86
CA HIS A 104 -0.88 9.28 -10.91
C HIS A 104 -2.26 8.88 -10.34
N MET A 105 -2.28 7.99 -9.34
CA MET A 105 -3.53 7.54 -8.72
C MET A 105 -4.24 8.68 -7.97
N LEU A 106 -3.49 9.54 -7.27
CA LEU A 106 -4.03 10.76 -6.66
C LEU A 106 -4.63 11.69 -7.71
N ALA A 107 -3.99 11.85 -8.87
CA ALA A 107 -4.52 12.68 -9.96
C ALA A 107 -5.81 12.12 -10.59
N LEU A 108 -6.06 10.81 -10.46
CA LEU A 108 -7.32 10.17 -10.83
C LEU A 108 -8.40 10.29 -9.74
N GLY A 109 -8.09 10.92 -8.61
CA GLY A 109 -9.01 11.10 -7.48
C GLY A 109 -9.05 9.90 -6.51
N LEU A 110 -8.13 8.95 -6.64
CA LEU A 110 -8.04 7.81 -5.72
C LEU A 110 -7.33 8.22 -4.41
N ARG A 111 -7.63 7.49 -3.34
CA ARG A 111 -6.93 7.65 -2.06
C ARG A 111 -5.72 6.75 -2.06
N VAL A 112 -4.53 7.31 -1.87
CA VAL A 112 -3.28 6.53 -1.82
C VAL A 112 -2.72 6.45 -0.41
N TRP A 113 -2.28 5.26 0.01
CA TRP A 113 -1.55 5.06 1.27
C TRP A 113 -0.47 3.97 1.14
N ARG A 114 0.37 3.86 2.18
CA ARG A 114 1.37 2.79 2.30
C ARG A 114 1.10 1.94 3.52
N ASP A 115 1.27 0.63 3.36
CA ASP A 115 1.18 -0.31 4.49
C ASP A 115 2.53 -0.47 5.20
N ALA A 116 2.56 -1.35 6.21
CA ALA A 116 3.77 -1.63 6.99
C ALA A 116 4.86 -2.36 6.20
N ALA A 117 4.51 -3.03 5.10
CA ALA A 117 5.46 -3.71 4.22
C ALA A 117 6.05 -2.76 3.16
N GLY A 118 5.51 -1.55 3.02
CA GLY A 118 5.94 -0.54 2.06
C GLY A 118 5.23 -0.62 0.71
N ASN A 119 4.19 -1.46 0.58
CA ASN A 119 3.33 -1.50 -0.58
C ASN A 119 2.61 -0.16 -0.73
N THR A 120 2.37 0.26 -1.97
CA THR A 120 1.61 1.49 -2.26
C THR A 120 0.26 1.08 -2.82
N LEU A 121 -0.82 1.46 -2.12
CA LEU A 121 -2.20 1.07 -2.43
C LEU A 121 -3.00 2.31 -2.84
N ALA A 122 -3.91 2.15 -3.78
CA ALA A 122 -4.76 3.19 -4.35
C ALA A 122 -6.22 2.71 -4.46
#